data_AF-A0A2J5N814-F1
#
_entry.id   AF-A0A2J5N814-F1
#
_cell.length_a   1.000
_cell.length_b   1.000
_cell.length_c   1.000
_cell.angle_alpha   90.00
_cell.angle_beta   90.00
_cell.angle_gamma   90.00
#
_symmetry.space_group_name_H-M   'P 1'
#
loop_
_entity.id
_entity.type
_entity.pdbx_description
1 polymer ?
#
loop_
_entity_poly.entity_id
_entity_poly.type
_entity_poly.pdbx_seq_one_letter_code
_entity_poly.pdbx_strand_id
1 'polypeptide(L)'
;KSTYMRQTALIALLAYIGSYVPAEKVDIGPIDRIFTRVGAADDLASGRSTFMVEMTETANILHNATEHSLVLMDEIGRGTSTYDGLSLAWACAENLANKIKALTLFATHYFELTQLPEKMAGVANVHLDALEHGDTIAFMHSVQDGA
;
A
#
# COMPACT_ATOMS: atom_id res chain seq x y z
N LYS A 1 -4.14 -0.64 -8.94
CA LYS A 1 -3.58 -0.37 -7.59
C LYS A 1 -2.26 -1.11 -7.38
N SER A 2 -2.24 -2.44 -7.28
CA SER A 2 -1.01 -3.21 -7.01
C SER A 2 0.12 -2.98 -8.04
N THR A 3 -0.20 -2.78 -9.33
CA THR A 3 0.81 -2.43 -10.36
C THR A 3 1.52 -1.12 -10.03
N TYR A 4 0.79 -0.08 -9.64
CA TYR A 4 1.34 1.23 -9.27
C TYR A 4 2.24 1.14 -8.02
N MET A 5 1.86 0.31 -7.07
CA MET A 5 2.69 0.01 -5.89
C MET A 5 3.98 -0.72 -6.29
N ARG A 6 3.87 -1.84 -7.01
CA ARG A 6 5.04 -2.64 -7.42
C ARG A 6 6.02 -1.86 -8.30
N GLN A 7 5.54 -1.05 -9.24
CA GLN A 7 6.45 -0.23 -10.06
C GLN A 7 7.23 0.78 -9.22
N THR A 8 6.63 1.34 -8.16
CA THR A 8 7.30 2.28 -7.26
C THR A 8 8.45 1.60 -6.50
N ALA A 9 8.21 0.40 -5.97
CA ALA A 9 9.25 -0.41 -5.33
C ALA A 9 10.37 -0.81 -6.32
N LEU A 10 10.02 -1.18 -7.55
CA LEU A 10 11.00 -1.53 -8.58
C LEU A 10 11.84 -0.32 -9.01
N ILE A 11 11.25 0.86 -9.18
CA ILE A 11 11.98 2.10 -9.46
C ILE A 11 12.96 2.40 -8.33
N ALA A 12 12.52 2.29 -7.07
CA ALA A 12 13.40 2.47 -5.92
C ALA A 12 14.57 1.50 -5.96
N LEU A 13 14.30 0.19 -6.13
CA LEU A 13 15.35 -0.83 -6.18
C LEU A 13 16.35 -0.57 -7.33
N LEU A 14 15.87 -0.25 -8.53
CA LEU A 14 16.72 0.05 -9.68
C LEU A 14 17.63 1.26 -9.44
N ALA A 15 17.11 2.33 -8.82
CA ALA A 15 17.91 3.49 -8.46
C ALA A 15 19.02 3.12 -7.45
N TYR A 16 18.71 2.30 -6.44
CA TYR A 16 19.68 1.90 -5.40
C TYR A 16 20.74 0.91 -5.86
N ILE A 17 20.53 0.19 -6.98
CA ILE A 17 21.58 -0.63 -7.61
C ILE A 17 22.41 0.15 -8.65
N GLY A 18 22.14 1.45 -8.84
CA GLY A 18 22.83 2.30 -9.82
C GLY A 18 22.38 2.11 -11.27
N SER A 19 21.22 1.48 -11.48
CA SER A 19 20.62 1.33 -12.81
C SER A 19 19.86 2.58 -13.23
N TYR A 20 19.67 2.74 -14.54
CA TYR A 20 18.64 3.63 -15.07
C TYR A 20 17.27 3.10 -14.64
N VAL A 21 16.30 4.00 -14.51
CA VAL A 21 14.94 3.71 -14.04
C VAL A 21 13.92 3.95 -15.16
N PRO A 22 12.80 3.20 -15.20
CA PRO A 22 11.79 3.32 -16.24
C PRO A 22 10.84 4.50 -15.99
N ALA A 23 11.37 5.72 -16.08
CA ALA A 23 10.61 6.97 -15.94
C ALA A 23 11.31 8.11 -16.69
N GLU A 24 10.55 9.15 -17.05
CA GLU A 24 11.12 10.35 -17.68
C GLU A 24 12.07 11.11 -16.73
N LYS A 25 11.71 11.17 -15.44
CA LYS A 25 12.54 11.73 -14.38
C LYS A 25 12.20 11.05 -13.04
N VAL A 26 13.22 10.83 -12.20
CA VAL A 26 13.04 10.37 -10.81
C VAL A 26 13.97 11.15 -9.89
N ASP A 27 13.41 11.74 -8.85
CA ASP A 27 14.13 12.29 -7.70
C ASP A 27 13.81 11.39 -6.49
N ILE A 28 14.81 10.71 -5.94
CA ILE A 28 14.63 9.72 -4.87
C ILE A 28 15.46 10.06 -3.64
N GLY A 29 14.81 10.04 -2.47
CA GLY A 29 15.45 10.24 -1.17
C GLY A 29 16.05 8.95 -0.58
N PRO A 30 16.70 9.04 0.60
CA PRO A 30 17.23 7.87 1.31
C PRO A 30 16.12 6.87 1.67
N ILE A 31 16.31 5.59 1.31
CA ILE A 31 15.43 4.48 1.66
C ILE A 31 16.25 3.41 2.37
N ASP A 32 15.87 3.05 3.60
CA ASP A 32 16.59 2.05 4.39
C ASP A 32 16.11 0.62 4.11
N ARG A 33 14.79 0.44 3.90
CA ARG A 33 14.13 -0.85 3.67
C ARG A 33 12.90 -0.68 2.79
N ILE A 34 12.63 -1.70 1.98
CA ILE A 34 11.36 -1.84 1.24
C ILE A 34 10.55 -2.97 1.89
N PHE A 35 9.38 -2.63 2.41
CA PHE A 35 8.44 -3.57 3.01
C PHE A 35 7.24 -3.77 2.09
N THR A 36 6.86 -5.02 1.86
CA THR A 36 5.68 -5.35 1.06
C THR A 36 4.76 -6.27 1.84
N ARG A 37 3.54 -5.82 2.11
CA ARG A 37 2.37 -6.68 2.23
C ARG A 37 1.60 -6.53 0.94
N VAL A 38 2.03 -7.25 -0.09
CA VAL A 38 1.27 -7.39 -1.34
C VAL A 38 0.93 -8.86 -1.44
N GLY A 39 -0.37 -9.20 -1.44
CA GLY A 39 -0.84 -10.58 -1.26
C GLY A 39 0.00 -11.61 -2.03
N ALA A 40 0.55 -12.57 -1.31
CA ALA A 40 1.17 -13.74 -1.92
C ALA A 40 0.10 -14.50 -2.69
N ALA A 41 0.38 -14.85 -3.94
CA ALA A 41 -0.38 -15.88 -4.62
C ALA A 41 -0.28 -17.15 -3.78
N ASP A 42 -1.38 -17.52 -3.12
CA ASP A 42 -1.67 -18.79 -2.47
C ASP A 42 -0.45 -19.67 -2.13
N ASP A 43 0.21 -19.40 -1.00
CA ASP A 43 0.93 -20.48 -0.32
C ASP A 43 -0.05 -21.24 0.59
N LEU A 44 -1.01 -21.90 -0.07
CA LEU A 44 -2.01 -22.76 0.55
C LEU A 44 -1.37 -24.01 1.21
N ALA A 45 -0.06 -24.23 1.03
CA ALA A 45 0.66 -25.42 1.45
C ALA A 45 1.23 -25.34 2.89
N SER A 46 1.18 -24.16 3.54
CA SER A 46 1.84 -23.96 4.85
C SER A 46 1.02 -24.38 6.09
N GLY A 47 -0.24 -24.80 5.92
CA GLY A 47 -1.12 -25.21 7.03
C GLY A 47 -1.48 -24.08 8.02
N ARG A 48 -1.19 -22.82 7.67
CA ARG A 48 -1.45 -21.63 8.49
C ARG A 48 -2.62 -20.84 7.93
N SER A 49 -3.40 -20.20 8.81
CA SER A 49 -4.48 -19.29 8.39
C SER A 49 -3.90 -18.13 7.57
N THR A 50 -4.50 -17.86 6.40
CA THR A 50 -4.11 -16.74 5.53
C THR A 50 -4.18 -15.41 6.27
N PHE A 51 -5.19 -15.21 7.11
CA PHE A 51 -5.33 -14.02 7.93
C PHE A 51 -4.23 -13.93 9.00
N MET A 52 -3.82 -15.05 9.60
CA MET A 52 -2.70 -15.05 10.55
C MET A 52 -1.39 -14.65 9.88
N VAL A 53 -1.09 -15.22 8.69
CA VAL A 53 0.11 -14.87 7.92
C VAL A 53 0.11 -13.37 7.60
N GLU A 54 -1.01 -12.86 7.08
CA GLU A 54 -1.19 -11.44 6.81
C GLU A 54 -0.94 -10.54 8.04
N MET A 55 -1.47 -10.92 9.20
CA MET A 55 -1.27 -10.15 10.44
C MET A 55 0.17 -10.25 10.94
N THR A 56 0.85 -11.38 10.77
CA THR A 56 2.27 -11.52 11.14
C THR A 56 3.19 -10.71 10.23
N GLU A 57 2.90 -10.65 8.93
CA GLU A 57 3.60 -9.79 7.98
C GLU A 57 3.40 -8.31 8.33
N THR A 58 2.15 -7.91 8.59
CA THR A 58 1.81 -6.55 9.03
C THR A 58 2.55 -6.19 10.31
N ALA A 59 2.54 -7.09 11.30
CA ALA A 59 3.26 -6.88 12.55
C ALA A 59 4.76 -6.68 12.30
N ASN A 60 5.38 -7.50 11.44
CA ASN A 60 6.79 -7.34 11.07
C ASN A 60 7.08 -5.98 10.45
N ILE A 61 6.20 -5.48 9.57
CA ILE A 61 6.34 -4.14 8.99
C ILE A 61 6.28 -3.08 10.09
N LEU A 62 5.24 -3.10 10.93
CA LEU A 62 5.03 -2.09 11.97
C LEU A 62 6.14 -2.06 13.04
N HIS A 63 6.80 -3.20 13.31
CA HIS A 63 7.89 -3.26 14.28
C HIS A 63 9.24 -2.81 13.73
N ASN A 64 9.44 -2.87 12.40
CA ASN A 64 10.76 -2.72 11.80
C ASN A 64 10.87 -1.57 10.78
N ALA A 65 9.75 -0.98 10.37
CA ALA A 65 9.75 0.20 9.51
C ALA A 65 10.26 1.44 10.26
N THR A 66 10.94 2.31 9.53
CA THR A 66 11.42 3.60 10.00
C THR A 66 10.86 4.72 9.13
N GLU A 67 11.13 5.98 9.47
CA GLU A 67 10.75 7.13 8.64
C GLU A 67 11.38 7.10 7.23
N HIS A 68 12.47 6.34 7.05
CA HIS A 68 13.15 6.16 5.76
C HIS A 68 12.69 4.88 5.03
N SER A 69 11.72 4.15 5.55
CA SER A 69 11.25 2.93 4.91
C SER A 69 10.20 3.22 3.83
N LEU A 70 10.27 2.49 2.72
CA LEU A 70 9.20 2.41 1.72
C LEU A 70 8.29 1.23 2.04
N VAL A 71 7.03 1.49 2.33
CA VAL A 71 6.05 0.49 2.75
C VAL A 71 4.92 0.38 1.73
N LEU A 72 4.63 -0.84 1.29
CA LEU A 72 3.55 -1.14 0.35
C LEU A 72 2.54 -2.05 1.04
N MET A 73 1.37 -1.50 1.37
CA MET A 73 0.27 -2.19 2.01
C MET A 73 -0.85 -2.41 0.99
N ASP A 74 -1.10 -3.65 0.60
CA ASP A 74 -2.18 -4.02 -0.32
C ASP A 74 -3.26 -4.75 0.47
N GLU A 75 -4.41 -4.14 0.61
CA GLU A 75 -5.68 -4.78 0.96
C GLU A 75 -5.63 -5.63 2.24
N ILE A 76 -5.08 -5.05 3.30
CA ILE A 76 -5.09 -5.58 4.66
C ILE A 76 -6.52 -5.60 5.25
N GLY A 77 -6.83 -6.59 6.09
CA GLY A 77 -8.07 -6.74 6.84
C GLY A 77 -9.12 -7.62 6.16
N ARG A 78 -8.89 -8.11 4.94
CA ARG A 78 -9.94 -8.82 4.17
C ARG A 78 -10.22 -10.25 4.61
N GLY A 79 -9.32 -10.87 5.36
CA GLY A 79 -9.48 -12.25 5.85
C GLY A 79 -10.35 -12.39 7.11
N THR A 80 -11.03 -11.33 7.56
CA THR A 80 -11.83 -11.29 8.80
C THR A 80 -13.15 -10.51 8.58
N SER A 81 -13.93 -10.29 9.65
CA SER A 81 -15.16 -9.51 9.58
C SER A 81 -14.90 -8.09 9.05
N THR A 82 -15.85 -7.52 8.31
CA THR A 82 -15.66 -6.23 7.63
C THR A 82 -15.23 -5.12 8.60
N TYR A 83 -15.86 -5.04 9.77
CA TYR A 83 -15.55 -4.01 10.77
C TYR A 83 -14.24 -4.28 11.51
N ASP A 84 -13.89 -5.54 11.79
CA ASP A 84 -12.60 -5.87 12.39
C ASP A 84 -11.46 -5.58 11.41
N GLY A 85 -11.64 -5.95 10.15
CA GLY A 85 -10.69 -5.68 9.07
C GLY A 85 -10.49 -4.20 8.83
N LEU A 86 -11.58 -3.42 8.78
CA LEU A 86 -11.55 -1.97 8.70
C LEU A 86 -10.80 -1.36 9.89
N SER A 87 -11.12 -1.80 11.11
CA SER A 87 -10.48 -1.29 12.34
C SER A 87 -8.98 -1.55 12.35
N LEU A 88 -8.55 -2.74 11.91
CA LEU A 88 -7.14 -3.08 11.76
C LEU A 88 -6.46 -2.24 10.69
N ALA A 89 -7.07 -2.12 9.51
CA ALA A 89 -6.53 -1.31 8.41
C ALA A 89 -6.35 0.15 8.82
N TRP A 90 -7.36 0.73 9.48
CA TRP A 90 -7.32 2.09 10.00
C TRP A 90 -6.20 2.28 11.02
N ALA A 91 -6.13 1.43 12.04
CA ALA A 91 -5.12 1.52 13.09
C ALA A 91 -3.69 1.35 12.53
N CYS A 92 -3.51 0.47 11.54
CA CYS A 92 -2.22 0.28 10.87
C CYS A 92 -1.83 1.51 10.05
N ALA A 93 -2.75 2.06 9.26
CA ALA A 93 -2.52 3.28 8.48
C ALA A 93 -2.18 4.47 9.37
N GLU A 94 -2.91 4.64 10.49
CA GLU A 94 -2.62 5.67 11.49
C GLU A 94 -1.24 5.49 12.12
N ASN A 95 -0.84 4.27 12.47
CA ASN A 95 0.48 3.99 13.04
C ASN A 95 1.61 4.33 12.05
N LEU A 96 1.46 3.90 10.80
CA LEU A 96 2.42 4.20 9.72
C LEU A 96 2.54 5.70 9.47
N ALA A 97 1.42 6.44 9.46
CA ALA A 97 1.41 7.88 9.19
C ALA A 97 1.90 8.72 10.37
N ASN A 98 1.41 8.48 11.59
CA ASN A 98 1.64 9.37 12.73
C ASN A 98 2.85 9.01 13.57
N LYS A 99 3.12 7.71 13.75
CA LYS A 99 4.21 7.23 14.62
C LYS A 99 5.48 6.93 13.83
N ILE A 100 5.37 6.06 12.83
CA ILE A 100 6.53 5.58 12.06
C ILE A 100 6.97 6.63 11.02
N LYS A 101 6.00 7.29 10.38
CA LYS A 101 6.20 8.30 9.32
C LYS A 101 6.93 7.73 8.10
N ALA A 102 6.72 6.45 7.81
CA ALA A 102 7.29 5.78 6.64
C ALA A 102 6.59 6.25 5.34
N LEU A 103 7.33 6.21 4.22
CA LEU A 103 6.77 6.43 2.90
C LEU A 103 5.84 5.27 2.55
N THR A 104 4.53 5.46 2.69
CA THR A 104 3.54 4.37 2.62
C THR A 104 2.62 4.51 1.42
N LEU A 105 2.56 3.48 0.57
CA LEU A 105 1.48 3.29 -0.39
C LEU A 105 0.49 2.29 0.19
N PHE A 106 -0.76 2.71 0.40
CA PHE A 106 -1.80 1.91 1.02
C PHE A 106 -2.98 1.72 0.06
N ALA A 107 -3.05 0.57 -0.58
CA ALA A 107 -4.18 0.19 -1.41
C ALA A 107 -5.26 -0.50 -0.57
N THR A 108 -6.50 -0.07 -0.70
CA THR A 108 -7.62 -0.62 0.07
C THR A 108 -8.92 -0.64 -0.74
N HIS A 109 -9.90 -1.43 -0.27
CA HIS A 109 -11.31 -1.37 -0.71
C HIS A 109 -12.21 -0.71 0.34
N TYR A 110 -11.68 -0.44 1.53
CA TYR A 110 -12.40 0.27 2.58
C TYR A 110 -12.48 1.75 2.22
N PHE A 111 -13.63 2.18 1.70
CA PHE A 111 -13.87 3.58 1.36
C PHE A 111 -13.77 4.49 2.58
N GLU A 112 -14.08 3.98 3.78
CA GLU A 112 -13.97 4.70 5.03
C GLU A 112 -12.55 5.25 5.28
N LEU A 113 -11.50 4.55 4.81
CA LEU A 113 -10.11 5.02 4.94
C LEU A 113 -9.85 6.31 4.14
N THR A 114 -10.69 6.67 3.18
CA THR A 114 -10.58 7.93 2.43
C THR A 114 -10.81 9.17 3.31
N GLN A 115 -11.33 9.00 4.53
CA GLN A 115 -11.48 10.07 5.52
C GLN A 115 -10.17 10.35 6.29
N LEU A 116 -9.14 9.52 6.13
CA LEU A 116 -7.88 9.67 6.86
C LEU A 116 -7.13 10.99 6.58
N PRO A 117 -7.06 11.50 5.33
CA PRO A 117 -6.44 12.81 5.04
C PRO A 117 -7.05 13.98 5.81
N GLU A 118 -8.34 13.92 6.13
CA GLU A 118 -9.03 14.96 6.91
C GLU A 118 -8.60 14.96 8.38
N LYS A 119 -8.10 13.82 8.87
CA LYS A 119 -7.77 13.58 10.28
C LYS A 119 -6.28 13.57 10.56
N MET A 120 -5.44 13.32 9.55
CA MET A 120 -4.01 13.07 9.73
C MET A 120 -3.20 13.82 8.68
N ALA A 121 -2.31 14.70 9.13
CA ALA A 121 -1.36 15.37 8.26
C ALA A 121 -0.38 14.36 7.64
N GLY A 122 -0.04 14.53 6.37
CA GLY A 122 0.86 13.63 5.65
C GLY A 122 0.17 12.41 5.01
N VAL A 123 -1.17 12.34 5.07
CA VAL A 123 -1.96 11.34 4.33
C VAL A 123 -2.69 12.03 3.18
N ALA A 124 -2.72 11.39 2.02
CA ALA A 124 -3.42 11.87 0.83
C ALA A 124 -4.13 10.71 0.12
N ASN A 125 -5.27 11.01 -0.49
CA ASN A 125 -5.99 10.06 -1.33
C ASN A 125 -5.54 10.17 -2.78
N VAL A 126 -5.37 9.02 -3.41
CA VAL A 126 -5.25 8.86 -4.85
C VAL A 126 -6.09 7.67 -5.30
N HIS A 127 -6.66 7.73 -6.49
CA HIS A 127 -7.46 6.65 -7.06
C HIS A 127 -7.01 6.34 -8.49
N LEU A 128 -7.41 5.17 -9.00
CA LEU A 128 -7.27 4.87 -10.42
C LEU A 128 -8.59 5.18 -11.13
N ASP A 129 -8.49 5.96 -12.20
CA ASP A 129 -9.65 6.39 -12.97
C ASP A 129 -10.27 5.24 -13.77
N ALA A 130 -11.61 5.24 -13.83
CA ALA A 130 -12.43 4.29 -14.56
C ALA A 130 -13.60 5.03 -15.21
N LEU A 131 -13.74 4.89 -16.52
CA LEU A 131 -14.83 5.48 -17.28
C LEU A 131 -15.92 4.45 -17.51
N GLU A 132 -17.12 4.74 -17.01
CA GLU A 132 -18.33 3.97 -17.37
C GLU A 132 -18.87 4.47 -18.71
N HIS A 133 -19.02 3.56 -19.67
CA HIS A 133 -19.64 3.83 -20.96
C HIS A 133 -20.71 2.78 -21.25
N GLY A 134 -21.98 3.16 -21.04
CA GLY A 134 -23.11 2.24 -21.15
C GLY A 134 -22.98 1.08 -20.17
N ASP A 135 -23.00 -0.15 -20.68
CA ASP A 135 -22.83 -1.38 -19.88
C ASP A 135 -21.37 -1.83 -19.75
N THR A 136 -20.39 -0.98 -20.12
CA THR A 136 -18.96 -1.31 -20.08
C THR A 136 -18.17 -0.36 -19.20
N ILE A 137 -17.16 -0.90 -18.51
CA ILE A 137 -16.23 -0.13 -17.68
C ILE A 137 -14.86 -0.18 -18.34
N ALA A 138 -14.31 0.99 -18.68
CA ALA A 138 -12.97 1.15 -19.23
C ALA A 138 -12.02 1.64 -18.12
N PHE A 139 -10.99 0.84 -17.82
CA PHE A 139 -9.95 1.22 -16.84
C PHE A 139 -8.87 2.05 -17.53
N MET A 140 -8.74 3.32 -17.14
CA MET A 140 -7.79 4.25 -17.77
C MET A 140 -6.35 4.04 -17.28
N HIS A 141 -6.17 3.26 -16.20
CA HIS A 141 -4.89 3.02 -15.53
C HIS A 141 -4.12 4.29 -15.14
N SER A 142 -4.81 5.43 -15.13
CA SER A 142 -4.27 6.73 -14.73
C SER A 142 -4.53 6.94 -13.25
N VAL A 143 -3.50 7.34 -12.51
CA VAL A 143 -3.64 7.72 -11.09
C VAL A 143 -4.03 9.19 -11.05
N GLN A 144 -5.06 9.50 -10.28
CA GLN A 144 -5.58 10.86 -10.08
C GLN A 144 -5.61 11.19 -8.59
N ASP A 145 -5.46 12.49 -8.27
CA ASP A 145 -5.61 12.98 -6.90
C ASP A 145 -7.08 12.90 -6.45
N GLY A 146 -7.28 12.63 -5.16
CA GLY A 146 -8.61 12.52 -4.56
C GLY A 146 -9.07 11.08 -4.34
N ALA A 147 -10.23 10.96 -3.69
CA ALA A 147 -10.90 9.69 -3.41
C ALA A 147 -11.87 9.31 -4.52
#